data_AF-A0A1L5L012-F1
#
_entry.id   AF-A0A1L5L012-F1
#
_cell.length_a   1.000
_cell.length_b   1.000
_cell.length_c   1.000
_cell.angle_alpha   90.00
_cell.angle_beta   90.00
_cell.angle_gamma   90.00
#
_symmetry.space_group_name_H-M   'P 1'
#
loop_
_entity.id
_entity.type
_entity.pdbx_description
1 polymer ?
#
loop_
_entity_poly.entity_id
_entity_poly.type
_entity_poly.pdbx_seq_one_letter_code
_entity_poly.pdbx_strand_id
1 'polypeptide(L)'
;SFNAVFVHGDAVDDAMFYGRGAGEMPTASAVVGDVIDVARNLQFGCNGRISCTCYQDLPVKPFDEVKNKFFLRMQVKNEPGVLAKVASVFGGHKVSIRRVVQKHVQEEAAELVISTEKVKEYHIKDALRELQKMDSISEISSMIREY
;
A
#
# COMPACT_ATOMS: atom_id res chain seq x y z
N SER A 1 12.81 -15.36 -10.37
CA SER A 1 12.09 -14.25 -9.72
C SER A 1 12.17 -13.02 -10.61
N PHE A 2 11.05 -12.34 -10.84
CA PHE A 2 10.96 -11.12 -11.64
C PHE A 2 10.59 -9.94 -10.74
N ASN A 3 11.11 -8.76 -11.07
CA ASN A 3 10.78 -7.49 -10.44
C ASN A 3 10.24 -6.54 -11.50
N ALA A 4 9.40 -5.61 -11.07
CA ALA A 4 8.91 -4.52 -11.87
C ALA A 4 9.08 -3.21 -11.09
N VAL A 5 9.52 -2.15 -11.75
CA VAL A 5 9.54 -0.79 -11.21
C VAL A 5 8.67 0.07 -12.13
N PHE A 6 7.63 0.67 -11.57
CA PHE A 6 6.74 1.59 -12.27
C PHE A 6 7.08 3.02 -11.85
N VAL A 7 7.31 3.88 -12.83
CA VAL A 7 7.66 5.29 -12.65
C VAL A 7 6.62 6.12 -13.39
N HIS A 8 6.02 7.07 -12.67
CA HIS A 8 5.15 8.08 -13.25
C HIS A 8 5.90 9.41 -13.22
N GLY A 9 5.99 10.10 -14.35
CA GLY A 9 6.60 11.43 -14.44
C GLY A 9 5.79 12.36 -15.32
N ASP A 10 5.73 13.65 -14.96
CA ASP A 10 4.81 14.62 -15.56
C ASP A 10 4.84 14.70 -17.10
N ALA A 11 6.02 14.48 -17.72
CA ALA A 11 6.19 14.53 -19.17
C ALA A 11 6.32 13.15 -19.85
N VAL A 12 6.90 12.17 -19.17
CA VAL A 12 7.09 10.80 -19.69
C VAL A 12 5.86 9.92 -19.46
N ASP A 13 4.94 10.40 -18.61
CA ASP A 13 3.78 9.68 -18.10
C ASP A 13 4.21 8.36 -17.43
N ASP A 14 3.59 7.25 -17.79
CA ASP A 14 3.80 5.94 -17.20
C ASP A 14 4.93 5.15 -17.91
N ALA A 15 5.95 4.75 -17.15
CA ALA A 15 7.03 3.87 -17.60
C ALA A 15 7.19 2.67 -16.67
N MET A 16 7.32 1.46 -17.25
CA MET A 16 7.54 0.22 -16.48
C MET A 16 8.84 -0.46 -16.90
N PHE A 17 9.70 -0.71 -15.92
CA PHE A 17 10.94 -1.47 -16.08
C PHE A 17 10.73 -2.87 -15.50
N TYR A 18 10.74 -3.89 -16.35
CA TYR A 18 10.45 -5.27 -15.96
C TYR A 18 11.63 -6.19 -16.31
N GLY A 19 12.00 -7.07 -15.38
CA GLY A 19 13.09 -8.02 -15.61
C GLY A 19 13.41 -8.88 -14.41
N ARG A 20 14.50 -9.65 -14.49
CA ARG A 20 15.01 -10.42 -13.34
C ARG A 20 15.73 -9.46 -12.39
N GLY A 21 15.17 -9.25 -11.20
CA GLY A 21 15.80 -8.42 -10.18
C GLY A 21 16.74 -9.17 -9.23
N ALA A 22 16.95 -10.47 -9.44
CA ALA A 22 17.88 -11.28 -8.66
C ALA A 22 18.40 -12.47 -9.48
N GLY A 23 19.60 -12.94 -9.12
CA GLY A 23 20.30 -14.07 -9.72
C GLY A 23 21.72 -13.70 -10.13
N GLU A 24 22.60 -14.69 -10.21
CA GLU A 24 24.02 -14.49 -10.55
C GLU A 24 24.24 -13.65 -11.82
N MET A 25 23.62 -14.05 -12.94
CA MET A 25 23.81 -13.38 -14.23
C MET A 25 23.13 -12.00 -14.33
N PRO A 26 21.85 -11.81 -13.92
CA PRO A 26 21.23 -10.48 -13.90
C PRO A 26 21.99 -9.48 -13.02
N THR A 27 22.44 -9.90 -11.83
CA THR A 27 23.21 -9.03 -10.95
C THR A 27 24.59 -8.73 -11.53
N ALA A 28 25.30 -9.73 -12.08
CA ALA A 28 26.59 -9.51 -12.74
C ALA A 28 26.47 -8.54 -13.93
N SER A 29 25.38 -8.61 -14.69
CA SER A 29 25.13 -7.67 -15.80
C SER A 29 25.06 -6.22 -15.35
N ALA A 30 24.40 -5.93 -14.22
CA ALA A 30 24.34 -4.57 -13.66
C ALA A 30 25.73 -4.08 -13.20
N VAL A 31 26.47 -4.95 -12.48
CA VAL A 31 27.84 -4.64 -12.03
C VAL A 31 28.78 -4.35 -13.20
N VAL A 32 28.74 -5.16 -14.26
CA VAL A 32 29.58 -4.93 -15.44
C VAL A 32 29.21 -3.63 -16.16
N GLY A 33 27.93 -3.25 -16.17
CA GLY A 33 27.49 -1.95 -16.66
C GLY A 33 28.18 -0.79 -15.93
N ASP A 34 28.15 -0.82 -14.59
CA ASP A 34 28.81 0.20 -13.76
C ASP A 34 30.33 0.22 -13.96
N VAL A 35 30.97 -0.94 -14.09
CA VAL A 35 32.43 -1.03 -14.36
C VAL A 35 32.79 -0.36 -15.68
N ILE A 36 32.00 -0.57 -16.73
CA ILE A 36 32.22 0.06 -18.04
C ILE A 36 32.05 1.58 -17.94
N ASP A 37 31.04 2.06 -17.21
CA ASP A 37 30.81 3.50 -17.04
C ASP A 37 31.93 4.16 -16.23
N VAL A 38 32.45 3.50 -15.19
CA VAL A 38 33.64 3.97 -14.45
C VAL A 38 34.88 3.99 -15.35
N ALA A 39 35.11 2.96 -16.16
CA ALA A 39 36.25 2.91 -17.07
C ALA A 39 36.22 4.07 -18.09
N ARG A 40 35.03 4.40 -18.63
CA ARG A 40 34.84 5.57 -19.51
C ARG A 40 35.16 6.88 -18.79
N ASN A 41 34.66 7.05 -17.56
CA ASN A 41 34.92 8.24 -16.75
C ASN A 41 36.42 8.47 -16.53
N LEU A 42 37.18 7.42 -16.20
CA LEU A 42 38.63 7.48 -16.06
C LEU A 42 39.34 7.90 -17.35
N GLN A 43 38.91 7.33 -18.48
CA GLN A 43 39.49 7.66 -19.80
C GLN A 43 39.31 9.14 -20.16
N PHE A 44 38.17 9.74 -19.82
CA PHE A 44 37.88 11.15 -20.11
C PHE A 44 38.24 12.11 -18.97
N GLY A 45 38.83 11.62 -17.88
CA GLY A 45 39.22 12.44 -16.74
C GLY A 45 38.04 13.15 -16.05
N CYS A 46 36.83 12.55 -16.08
CA CYS A 46 35.62 13.12 -15.51
C CYS A 46 35.01 12.23 -14.43
N ASN A 47 34.11 12.78 -13.61
CA ASN A 47 33.44 12.09 -12.51
C ASN A 47 31.93 11.93 -12.79
N GLY A 48 31.59 11.11 -13.79
CA GLY A 48 30.20 10.69 -14.05
C GLY A 48 29.25 11.81 -14.51
N ARG A 49 28.02 11.42 -14.89
CA ARG A 49 27.01 12.35 -15.43
C ARG A 49 26.00 12.85 -14.38
N ILE A 50 25.82 12.14 -13.27
CA ILE A 50 24.82 12.47 -12.25
C ILE A 50 25.52 13.09 -11.05
N SER A 51 25.30 14.39 -10.84
CA SER A 51 25.77 15.13 -9.67
C SER A 51 24.87 14.86 -8.44
N CYS A 52 25.17 15.47 -7.30
CA CYS A 52 24.34 15.33 -6.11
C CYS A 52 22.89 15.75 -6.41
N THR A 53 21.95 14.82 -6.19
CA THR A 53 20.52 15.07 -6.29
C THR A 53 19.95 15.70 -5.00
N CYS A 54 20.82 16.12 -4.08
CA CYS A 54 20.49 16.66 -2.76
C CYS A 54 20.10 18.15 -2.78
N TYR A 55 19.31 18.58 -3.77
CA TYR A 55 18.92 20.00 -3.93
C TYR A 55 17.60 20.36 -3.23
N GLN A 56 16.83 19.36 -2.80
CA GLN A 56 15.57 19.53 -2.08
C GLN A 56 15.61 18.80 -0.74
N ASP A 57 15.20 19.49 0.31
CA ASP A 57 14.92 18.88 1.61
C ASP A 57 13.42 18.49 1.67
N LEU A 58 13.15 17.22 1.37
CA LEU A 58 11.81 16.65 1.43
C LEU A 58 11.76 15.66 2.61
N PRO A 59 11.11 16.02 3.73
CA PRO A 59 11.03 15.13 4.87
C PRO A 59 10.20 13.89 4.53
N VAL A 60 10.62 12.75 5.07
CA VAL A 60 9.85 11.50 4.95
C VAL A 60 8.52 11.69 5.68
N LYS A 61 7.41 11.52 4.94
CA LYS A 61 6.07 11.62 5.52
C LYS A 61 5.87 10.55 6.60
N PRO A 62 5.36 10.90 7.80
CA PRO A 62 5.01 9.91 8.81
C PRO A 62 4.04 8.88 8.25
N PHE A 63 4.27 7.61 8.58
CA PHE A 63 3.49 6.50 8.03
C PHE A 63 1.98 6.66 8.27
N ASP A 64 1.60 7.14 9.45
CA ASP A 64 0.22 7.36 9.86
C ASP A 64 -0.54 8.39 9.00
N GLU A 65 0.19 9.24 8.29
CA GLU A 65 -0.38 10.28 7.43
C GLU A 65 -0.53 9.87 5.96
N VAL A 66 -0.02 8.70 5.59
CA VAL A 66 -0.15 8.16 4.23
C VAL A 66 -1.61 7.78 3.99
N LYS A 67 -2.12 8.13 2.81
CA LYS A 67 -3.49 7.81 2.39
C LYS A 67 -3.51 6.57 1.50
N ASN A 68 -4.23 5.54 1.92
CA ASN A 68 -4.42 4.31 1.15
C ASN A 68 -5.91 3.94 1.09
N LYS A 69 -6.27 3.10 0.13
CA LYS A 69 -7.53 2.35 0.18
C LYS A 69 -7.29 1.06 0.96
N PHE A 70 -8.31 0.58 1.67
CA PHE A 70 -8.20 -0.62 2.49
C PHE A 70 -9.28 -1.61 2.11
N PHE A 71 -8.85 -2.86 1.95
CA PHE A 71 -9.71 -4.03 1.91
C PHE A 71 -9.71 -4.67 3.30
N LEU A 72 -10.90 -4.81 3.89
CA LEU A 72 -11.10 -5.40 5.20
C LEU A 72 -12.03 -6.61 5.11
N ARG A 73 -11.67 -7.65 5.84
CA ARG A 73 -12.50 -8.84 6.03
C ARG A 73 -12.68 -9.09 7.52
N MET A 74 -13.93 -9.23 7.95
CA MET A 74 -14.27 -9.39 9.36
C MET A 74 -15.43 -10.36 9.54
N GLN A 75 -15.35 -11.19 10.59
CA GLN A 75 -16.43 -12.05 11.05
C GLN A 75 -17.28 -11.28 12.04
N VAL A 76 -18.57 -11.24 11.80
CA VAL A 76 -19.53 -10.50 12.62
C VAL A 76 -20.72 -11.39 12.97
N LYS A 77 -21.43 -11.03 14.04
CA LYS A 77 -22.70 -11.67 14.37
C LYS A 77 -23.74 -11.38 13.29
N ASN A 78 -24.53 -12.38 12.93
CA ASN A 78 -25.60 -12.23 11.95
C ASN A 78 -26.87 -11.66 12.60
N GLU A 79 -26.79 -10.40 13.01
CA GLU A 79 -27.90 -9.69 13.67
C GLU A 79 -28.24 -8.39 12.94
N PRO A 80 -29.52 -7.95 12.97
CA PRO A 80 -29.90 -6.66 12.41
C PRO A 80 -29.11 -5.49 13.03
N GLY A 81 -28.68 -4.56 12.18
CA GLY A 81 -28.01 -3.33 12.62
C GLY A 81 -26.50 -3.43 12.80
N VAL A 82 -25.90 -4.62 12.71
CA VAL A 82 -24.43 -4.78 12.79
C VAL A 82 -23.72 -3.95 11.73
N LEU A 83 -24.19 -4.02 10.47
CA LEU A 83 -23.64 -3.22 9.39
C LEU A 83 -23.77 -1.70 9.66
N ALA A 84 -24.90 -1.26 10.22
CA ALA A 84 -25.11 0.15 10.55
C ALA A 84 -24.13 0.62 11.65
N LYS A 85 -23.88 -0.21 12.66
CA LYS A 85 -22.89 0.08 13.70
C LYS A 85 -21.48 0.19 13.11
N VAL A 86 -21.07 -0.76 12.26
CA VAL A 86 -19.77 -0.73 11.57
C VAL A 86 -19.64 0.54 10.71
N ALA A 87 -20.67 0.87 9.95
CA ALA A 87 -20.69 2.08 9.13
C ALA A 87 -20.62 3.36 9.98
N SER A 88 -21.27 3.37 11.14
CA SER A 88 -21.20 4.50 12.09
C SER A 88 -19.79 4.71 12.64
N VAL A 89 -19.09 3.63 13.01
CA VAL A 89 -17.69 3.72 13.49
C VAL A 89 -16.79 4.27 12.38
N PHE A 90 -16.91 3.75 11.16
CA PHE A 90 -16.14 4.28 10.03
C PHE A 90 -16.46 5.76 9.75
N GLY A 91 -17.74 6.17 9.81
CA GLY A 91 -18.13 7.57 9.70
C GLY A 91 -17.50 8.46 10.78
N GLY A 92 -17.50 8.01 12.04
CA GLY A 92 -16.88 8.72 13.16
C GLY A 92 -15.38 8.96 13.00
N HIS A 93 -14.68 8.03 12.37
CA HIS A 93 -13.25 8.10 12.09
C HIS A 93 -12.91 8.67 10.70
N LYS A 94 -13.86 9.28 9.99
CA LYS A 94 -13.66 9.84 8.64
C LYS A 94 -13.18 8.80 7.60
N VAL A 95 -13.60 7.54 7.77
CA VAL A 95 -13.37 6.46 6.81
C VAL A 95 -14.59 6.35 5.90
N SER A 96 -14.43 6.71 4.62
CA SER A 96 -15.50 6.54 3.64
C SER A 96 -15.48 5.12 3.07
N ILE A 97 -16.64 4.47 3.08
CA ILE A 97 -16.83 3.13 2.54
C ILE A 97 -17.14 3.23 1.05
N ARG A 98 -16.35 2.52 0.23
CA ARG A 98 -16.57 2.42 -1.21
C ARG A 98 -17.54 1.30 -1.57
N ARG A 99 -17.38 0.14 -0.91
CA ARG A 99 -18.21 -1.04 -1.16
C ARG A 99 -18.27 -1.91 0.09
N VAL A 100 -19.43 -2.49 0.34
CA VAL A 100 -19.64 -3.56 1.32
C VAL A 100 -20.23 -4.78 0.62
N VAL A 101 -19.76 -5.96 0.99
CA VAL A 101 -20.36 -7.24 0.60
C VAL A 101 -20.46 -8.11 1.84
N GLN A 102 -21.65 -8.63 2.11
CA GLN A 102 -21.84 -9.68 3.11
C GLN A 102 -21.77 -11.05 2.43
N LYS A 103 -20.93 -11.93 2.95
CA LYS A 103 -20.72 -13.31 2.44
C LYS A 103 -20.85 -14.31 3.59
N HIS A 104 -20.89 -15.60 3.24
CA HIS A 104 -20.84 -16.71 4.20
C HIS A 104 -21.82 -16.56 5.37
N VAL A 105 -23.08 -16.23 5.06
CA VAL A 105 -24.12 -16.01 6.08
C VAL A 105 -24.55 -17.35 6.66
N GLN A 106 -24.38 -17.49 7.97
CA GLN A 106 -24.88 -18.58 8.81
C GLN A 106 -25.91 -18.01 9.79
N GLU A 107 -26.56 -18.86 10.59
CA GLU A 107 -27.60 -18.39 11.54
C GLU A 107 -27.07 -17.31 12.51
N GLU A 108 -25.88 -17.52 13.09
CA GLU A 108 -25.34 -16.62 14.12
C GLU A 108 -24.16 -15.77 13.64
N ALA A 109 -23.60 -16.05 12.46
CA ALA A 109 -22.39 -15.40 11.96
C ALA A 109 -22.49 -15.03 10.48
N ALA A 110 -21.83 -13.95 10.10
CA ALA A 110 -21.67 -13.53 8.72
C ALA A 110 -20.30 -12.90 8.50
N GLU A 111 -19.81 -12.96 7.27
CA GLU A 111 -18.57 -12.30 6.88
C GLU A 111 -18.88 -10.97 6.20
N LEU A 112 -18.33 -9.87 6.73
CA LEU A 112 -18.35 -8.58 6.06
C LEU A 112 -17.01 -8.34 5.35
N VAL A 113 -17.12 -7.99 4.08
CA VAL A 113 -16.02 -7.56 3.23
C VAL A 113 -16.23 -6.11 2.87
N ILE A 114 -15.31 -5.24 3.26
CA ILE A 114 -15.41 -3.79 3.11
C ILE A 114 -14.20 -3.28 2.33
N SER A 115 -14.45 -2.46 1.32
CA SER A 115 -13.40 -1.64 0.69
C SER A 115 -13.65 -0.17 0.98
N THR A 116 -12.60 0.58 1.29
CA THR A 116 -12.67 2.02 1.61
C THR A 116 -12.21 2.88 0.44
N GLU A 117 -12.59 4.16 0.48
CA GLU A 117 -11.85 5.18 -0.29
C GLU A 117 -10.51 5.53 0.39
N LYS A 118 -9.71 6.39 -0.27
CA LYS A 118 -8.40 6.83 0.24
C LYS A 118 -8.55 7.50 1.61
N VAL A 119 -8.01 6.89 2.66
CA VAL A 119 -8.04 7.39 4.04
C VAL A 119 -6.66 7.35 4.66
N LYS A 120 -6.38 8.28 5.59
CA LYS A 120 -5.11 8.30 6.33
C LYS A 120 -5.00 7.06 7.22
N GLU A 121 -3.80 6.51 7.36
CA GLU A 121 -3.51 5.32 8.16
C GLU A 121 -3.97 5.43 9.63
N TYR A 122 -3.80 6.58 10.30
CA TYR A 122 -4.27 6.68 11.68
C TYR A 122 -5.80 6.56 11.80
N HIS A 123 -6.56 7.10 10.84
CA HIS A 123 -8.02 7.06 10.87
C HIS A 123 -8.55 5.62 10.76
N ILE A 124 -7.96 4.80 9.89
CA ILE A 124 -8.36 3.39 9.80
C ILE A 124 -7.92 2.59 11.03
N LYS A 125 -6.73 2.87 11.58
CA LYS A 125 -6.25 2.22 12.81
C LYS A 125 -7.14 2.53 14.00
N ASP A 126 -7.57 3.78 14.15
CA ASP A 126 -8.46 4.20 15.24
C ASP A 126 -9.86 3.57 15.11
N ALA A 127 -10.39 3.52 13.89
CA ALA A 127 -11.64 2.80 13.61
C ALA A 127 -11.53 1.32 13.96
N LEU A 128 -10.43 0.66 13.59
CA LEU A 128 -10.20 -0.76 13.91
C LEU A 128 -10.12 -1.02 15.40
N ARG A 129 -9.46 -0.14 16.17
CA ARG A 129 -9.41 -0.25 17.64
C ARG A 129 -10.78 -0.13 18.28
N GLU A 130 -11.68 0.66 17.71
CA GLU A 130 -13.06 0.78 18.18
C GLU A 130 -13.89 -0.44 17.77
N LEU A 131 -13.78 -0.88 16.52
CA LEU A 131 -14.44 -2.08 16.01
C LEU A 131 -14.07 -3.34 16.83
N GLN A 132 -12.81 -3.49 17.21
CA GLN A 132 -12.35 -4.62 18.05
C GLN A 132 -13.00 -4.68 19.43
N LYS A 133 -13.60 -3.60 19.91
CA LYS A 133 -14.29 -3.53 21.22
C LYS A 133 -15.78 -3.83 21.12
N MET A 134 -16.32 -4.03 19.91
CA MET A 134 -17.75 -4.25 19.71
C MET A 134 -18.10 -5.73 19.85
N ASP A 135 -19.11 -6.04 20.67
CA ASP A 135 -19.60 -7.43 20.87
C ASP A 135 -20.16 -8.09 19.60
N SER A 136 -20.51 -7.29 18.59
CA SER A 136 -21.01 -7.77 17.30
C SER A 136 -19.90 -8.21 16.34
N ILE A 137 -18.63 -7.97 16.67
CA ILE A 137 -17.48 -8.31 15.84
C ILE A 137 -16.73 -9.44 16.53
N SER A 138 -16.75 -10.62 15.91
CA SER A 138 -16.03 -11.79 16.42
C SER A 138 -14.54 -11.69 16.12
N GLU A 139 -14.19 -11.26 14.92
CA GLU A 139 -12.79 -11.19 14.47
C GLU A 139 -12.61 -10.22 13.30
N ILE A 140 -11.46 -9.54 13.23
CA ILE A 140 -11.00 -8.84 12.03
C ILE A 140 -9.93 -9.71 11.36
N SER A 141 -10.36 -10.56 10.43
CA SER A 141 -9.51 -11.59 9.84
C SER A 141 -8.45 -11.08 8.87
N SER A 142 -8.65 -9.92 8.25
CA SER A 142 -7.65 -9.36 7.34
C SER A 142 -7.85 -7.87 7.11
N MET A 143 -6.73 -7.15 6.99
CA MET A 143 -6.66 -5.79 6.46
C MET A 143 -5.50 -5.72 5.47
N ILE A 144 -5.79 -5.34 4.23
CA ILE A 144 -4.81 -5.21 3.15
C ILE A 144 -4.97 -3.84 2.50
N ARG A 145 -3.86 -3.20 2.14
CA ARG A 145 -3.88 -1.96 1.36
C ARG A 145 -4.14 -2.27 -0.11
N GLU A 146 -5.03 -1.50 -0.72
CA GLU A 146 -5.29 -1.55 -2.17
C GLU A 146 -4.56 -0.37 -2.84
N TYR A 147 -3.70 -0.70 -3.81
CA TYR A 147 -2.90 0.25 -4.60
C TYR A 147 -3.42 0.33 -6.03
#